data_AF-A0A5K0VPM0-F1
#
_entry.id   AF-A0A5K0VPM0-F1
#
_cell.length_a   1.000
_cell.length_b   1.000
_cell.length_c   1.000
_cell.angle_alpha   90.00
_cell.angle_beta   90.00
_cell.angle_gamma   90.00
#
_symmetry.space_group_name_H-M   'P 1'
#
loop_
_entity.id
_entity.type
_entity.pdbx_description
1 polymer ?
#
loop_
_entity_poly.entity_id
_entity_poly.type
_entity_poly.pdbx_seq_one_letter_code
_entity_poly.pdbx_strand_id
1 'polypeptide(L)' 'MAKSLRSKKKKRLRTLRRDIAKPFYDKKEAAKLAAQEAALAAPKLPLPTPDPASDDLTLPVPTNM' A
#
# COMPACT_ATOMS: atom_id res chain seq x y z
N MET A 1 7.93 -22.45 22.45
CA MET A 1 8.75 -21.34 21.91
C MET A 1 8.42 -21.11 20.44
N ALA A 2 7.84 -19.96 20.11
CA ALA A 2 7.66 -19.59 18.71
C ALA A 2 9.03 -19.41 18.04
N LYS A 3 9.20 -19.93 16.81
CA LYS A 3 10.46 -19.73 16.08
C LYS A 3 10.65 -18.26 15.75
N SER A 4 11.87 -17.74 15.95
CA SER A 4 12.21 -16.37 15.61
C SER A 4 12.02 -16.07 14.12
N LEU A 5 11.83 -14.80 13.78
CA LEU A 5 11.67 -14.33 12.41
C LEU A 5 12.87 -14.69 11.52
N ARG A 6 14.09 -14.73 12.11
CA ARG A 6 15.35 -15.08 11.44
C ARG A 6 15.63 -16.59 11.39
N SER A 7 14.76 -17.43 11.96
CA SER A 7 14.91 -18.88 11.89
C SER A 7 15.00 -19.38 10.44
N LYS A 8 16.00 -20.20 10.15
CA LYS A 8 16.26 -20.74 8.80
C LYS A 8 15.05 -21.46 8.21
N LYS A 9 14.34 -22.27 9.02
CA LYS A 9 13.12 -22.99 8.60
C LYS A 9 12.02 -22.04 8.14
N LYS A 10 11.73 -20.98 8.90
CA LYS A 10 10.73 -19.96 8.53
C LYS A 10 11.18 -19.13 7.32
N LYS A 11 12.48 -18.80 7.21
CA LYS A 11 13.02 -18.09 6.04
C LYS A 11 12.85 -18.92 4.76
N ARG A 12 13.22 -20.20 4.77
CA ARG A 12 13.05 -21.15 3.65
C ARG A 12 11.59 -21.31 3.25
N LEU A 13 10.68 -21.42 4.22
CA LEU A 13 9.25 -21.51 3.94
C LEU A 13 8.71 -20.24 3.25
N ARG A 14 9.19 -19.06 3.66
CA ARG A 14 8.81 -17.80 3.02
C ARG A 14 9.36 -17.66 1.61
N THR A 15 10.57 -18.15 1.32
CA THR A 15 11.11 -18.11 -0.05
C THR A 15 10.32 -19.05 -0.95
N LEU A 16 10.10 -20.31 -0.54
CA LEU A 16 9.28 -21.25 -1.32
C LEU A 16 7.87 -20.73 -1.58
N ARG A 17 7.21 -20.14 -0.57
CA ARG A 17 5.91 -19.50 -0.75
C ARG A 17 5.97 -18.34 -1.75
N ARG A 18 7.05 -17.55 -1.76
CA ARG A 18 7.24 -16.49 -2.75
C ARG A 18 7.52 -17.04 -4.14
N ASP A 19 8.30 -18.09 -4.28
CA ASP A 19 8.64 -18.68 -5.58
C ASP A 19 7.40 -19.34 -6.22
N ILE A 20 6.59 -20.02 -5.42
CA ILE A 20 5.31 -20.60 -5.84
C ILE A 20 4.29 -19.50 -6.16
N ALA A 21 4.22 -18.45 -5.32
CA ALA A 21 3.29 -17.34 -5.52
C ALA A 21 3.81 -16.28 -6.51
N LYS A 22 5.06 -16.37 -6.98
CA LYS A 22 5.69 -15.41 -7.89
C LYS A 22 4.84 -15.12 -9.15
N PRO A 23 4.25 -16.14 -9.83
CA PRO A 23 3.38 -15.89 -10.99
C PRO A 23 2.10 -15.11 -10.64
N PHE A 24 1.69 -15.12 -9.37
CA PHE A 24 0.52 -14.38 -8.87
C PHE A 24 0.90 -13.01 -8.30
N TYR A 25 2.08 -12.90 -7.67
CA TYR A 25 2.56 -11.65 -7.08
C TYR A 25 2.95 -10.62 -8.16
N ASP A 26 3.58 -11.07 -9.24
CA ASP A 26 3.96 -10.19 -10.35
C ASP A 26 2.71 -9.58 -11.02
N LYS A 27 1.64 -10.36 -11.18
CA LYS A 27 0.35 -9.88 -11.71
C LYS A 27 -0.33 -8.90 -10.77
N LYS A 28 -0.26 -9.14 -9.46
CA LYS A 28 -0.84 -8.26 -8.45
C LYS A 28 -0.11 -6.92 -8.38
N GLU A 29 1.22 -6.93 -8.41
CA GLU A 29 2.01 -5.70 -8.41
C GLU A 29 1.86 -4.96 -9.74
N ALA A 30 1.81 -5.64 -10.88
CA ALA A 30 1.51 -5.03 -12.18
C ALA A 30 0.14 -4.34 -12.20
N ALA A 31 -0.90 -4.96 -11.62
CA ALA A 31 -2.22 -4.35 -11.53
C ALA A 31 -2.25 -3.09 -10.65
N LYS A 32 -1.48 -3.07 -9.56
CA LYS A 32 -1.37 -1.88 -8.70
C LYS A 32 -0.65 -0.74 -9.41
N LEU A 33 0.44 -1.03 -10.10
CA LEU A 33 1.19 -0.04 -10.87
C LEU A 33 0.33 0.53 -12.00
N ALA A 34 -0.39 -0.31 -12.74
CA ALA A 34 -1.31 0.12 -13.78
C ALA A 34 -2.44 1.01 -13.24
N ALA A 35 -2.98 0.70 -12.06
CA ALA A 35 -4.00 1.55 -11.42
C ALA A 35 -3.44 2.93 -11.01
N GLN A 36 -2.19 2.98 -10.55
CA GLN A 36 -1.51 4.24 -10.21
C GLN A 36 -1.24 5.08 -11.47
N GLU A 37 -0.74 4.46 -12.54
CA GLU A 37 -0.51 5.11 -13.83
C GLU A 37 -1.83 5.66 -14.41
N ALA A 38 -2.91 4.88 -14.35
CA ALA A 38 -4.23 5.31 -14.79
C ALA A 38 -4.77 6.49 -13.95
N ALA A 39 -4.56 6.49 -12.64
CA ALA A 39 -4.96 7.60 -11.77
C ALA A 39 -4.16 8.89 -12.05
N LEU A 40 -2.88 8.77 -12.40
CA LEU A 40 -2.04 9.91 -12.78
C LEU A 40 -2.41 10.46 -14.17
N ALA A 41 -2.76 9.59 -15.10
CA ALA A 41 -3.19 9.98 -16.45
C ALA A 41 -4.63 10.52 -16.48
N ALA A 42 -5.44 10.22 -15.46
CA ALA A 42 -6.81 10.70 -15.39
C ALA A 42 -6.87 12.23 -15.30
N PRO A 43 -7.79 12.88 -16.04
CA PRO A 43 -7.98 14.32 -15.94
C PRO A 43 -8.45 14.67 -14.53
N LYS A 44 -7.87 15.74 -13.96
CA LYS A 44 -8.23 16.24 -12.63
C LYS A 44 -9.70 16.63 -12.62
N LEU A 45 -10.52 15.85 -11.93
CA LEU A 45 -11.93 16.16 -11.73
C LEU A 45 -12.05 17.33 -10.74
N PRO A 46 -12.98 18.28 -10.97
CA PRO A 46 -13.25 19.32 -9.99
C PRO A 46 -13.79 18.66 -8.72
N LEU A 47 -13.09 18.91 -7.60
CA LEU A 47 -13.56 18.51 -6.29
C LEU A 47 -14.77 19.39 -5.92
N PRO A 48 -15.81 18.84 -5.27
CA PRO A 48 -16.82 19.67 -4.62
C PRO A 48 -16.11 20.58 -3.63
N THR A 49 -16.27 21.90 -3.79
CA THR A 49 -15.81 22.85 -2.78
C THR A 49 -16.58 22.57 -1.49
N PRO A 50 -15.91 22.39 -0.34
CA PRO A 50 -16.62 22.33 0.92
C PRO A 50 -17.37 23.65 1.11
N ASP A 51 -18.63 23.57 1.50
CA ASP A 51 -19.35 24.73 2.01
C ASP A 51 -18.54 25.29 3.19
N PRO A 52 -18.45 26.62 3.36
CA PRO A 52 -17.62 27.24 4.40
C PRO A 52 -18.09 26.97 5.85
N ALA A 53 -19.04 26.05 6.04
CA ALA A 53 -19.65 25.71 7.32
C ALA A 53 -19.16 24.39 7.92
N SER A 54 -18.22 23.66 7.30
CA SER A 54 -17.76 22.36 7.81
C SER A 54 -16.25 22.10 7.61
N ASP A 55 -15.41 23.09 7.88
CA ASP A 55 -13.96 22.89 8.02
C ASP A 55 -13.58 22.57 9.48
N ASP A 56 -13.89 21.35 9.92
CA ASP A 56 -13.32 20.76 11.15
C ASP A 56 -12.75 19.36 10.83
N LEU A 57 -11.68 19.33 10.02
CA LEU A 57 -10.81 18.16 9.90
C LEU A 57 -9.39 18.53 10.31
N THR A 58 -9.22 18.80 11.60
CA THR A 58 -7.92 18.96 12.24
C THR A 58 -7.26 17.58 12.36
N LEU A 59 -6.32 17.28 11.45
CA LEU A 59 -5.38 16.17 11.64
C LEU A 59 -4.26 16.61 12.60
N PRO A 60 -3.97 15.87 13.68
CA PRO A 60 -2.89 16.23 14.59
C PRO A 60 -1.54 15.98 13.89
N VAL A 61 -0.84 17.06 13.55
CA VAL A 61 0.57 17.01 13.17
C VAL A 61 1.38 16.69 14.43
N PRO A 62 2.17 15.60 14.48
CA PRO A 62 3.06 15.37 15.61
C PRO A 62 4.24 16.35 15.54
N THR A 63 4.25 17.31 16.46
CA THR A 63 5.42 18.16 16.74
C THR A 63 6.52 17.29 17.35
N ASN A 64 7.58 17.05 16.58
CA ASN A 64 8.81 16.45 17.10
C ASN A 64 9.57 17.54 17.87
N MET A 65 9.79 17.35 19.18
CA MET A 65 10.75 18.07 20.01
C MET A 65 11.77 17.06 20.52
#